data_AF-A0A965VYH8-F1
#
_entry.id   AF-A0A965VYH8-F1
#
_cell.length_a   1.000
_cell.length_b   1.000
_cell.length_c   1.000
_cell.angle_alpha   90.00
_cell.angle_beta   90.00
_cell.angle_gamma   90.00
#
_symmetry.space_group_name_H-M   'P 1'
#
loop_
_entity.id
_entity.type
_entity.pdbx_description
1 polymer ?
#
loop_
_entity_poly.entity_id
_entity_poly.type
_entity_poly.pdbx_seq_one_letter_code
_entity_poly.pdbx_strand_id
1 'polypeptide(L)'
;MVFDKRSGFNFGGSLLFWMGLVFWGMPLFGSTALNCLQPFHKLSHPKYDTAVELEMVSDPPVLKLFTPKKGSIAGIFERGEVPDAARALFPGKTDKEILQTEWRDLAPYKQLEILRIQGKEKSTSFFEDRKIPNMKYEEALFADVKTATDFLGKHYPEGLHTIRPPEFLKGDIEYMGPFNFPGGVELHFRVKKSAGETSQEARNFQKLIGVNPTHQHVYVVAPIPQKRLEKNPVLIGTQNAEFYRRVNLAAELMTIMEFGGDIKERHSKNGGLETHVFGALKPSNLVKMADYLVERGKGIKGEPLKDQLKMAWVGFRGADKFDEPDLMGMEFRSISALADLKVYERLLDTVQKAWLQQKMGISQEKIKTWLEEKYQGNYQKALKDNWYQNTWPEVVSKAPSELRSEVGFLNRQKLSARNDSENTELKMLFHDWSKDPLFFEDLNQQEIIRKAQVKAVKELKKKDGDIQTIMTDFLTESGIYEATLKSLNP
;
A
#
# COMPACT_ATOMS: atom_id res chain seq x y z
N MET A 1 3.27 -36.84 -65.20
CA MET A 1 4.17 -37.13 -64.06
C MET A 1 3.33 -37.17 -62.80
N VAL A 2 3.49 -38.25 -62.03
CA VAL A 2 2.86 -38.66 -60.77
C VAL A 2 3.14 -37.60 -59.67
N PHE A 3 2.26 -37.19 -58.75
CA PHE A 3 1.41 -37.86 -57.73
C PHE A 3 0.08 -37.07 -57.54
N ASP A 4 -1.15 -37.63 -57.50
CA ASP A 4 -1.86 -38.45 -56.47
C ASP A 4 -1.78 -37.87 -55.03
N LYS A 5 -2.81 -37.80 -54.16
CA LYS A 5 -4.28 -37.84 -54.14
C LYS A 5 -4.67 -37.35 -52.72
N ARG A 6 -5.71 -36.50 -52.56
CA ARG A 6 -6.99 -36.76 -51.84
C ARG A 6 -6.88 -37.20 -50.36
N SER A 7 -7.72 -36.82 -49.40
CA SER A 7 -8.86 -35.88 -49.24
C SER A 7 -9.55 -36.30 -47.92
N GLY A 8 -10.17 -35.35 -47.20
CA GLY A 8 -11.15 -35.62 -46.13
C GLY A 8 -10.87 -34.73 -44.91
N PHE A 9 -11.81 -34.14 -44.19
CA PHE A 9 -13.29 -34.17 -44.14
C PHE A 9 -13.60 -33.07 -43.08
N ASN A 10 -14.29 -31.96 -43.34
CA ASN A 10 -15.74 -31.66 -43.33
C ASN A 10 -16.52 -31.77 -41.99
N PHE A 11 -17.29 -30.69 -41.71
CA PHE A 11 -18.49 -30.51 -40.84
C PHE A 11 -18.36 -30.43 -39.31
N GLY A 12 -19.07 -29.56 -38.56
CA GLY A 12 -20.15 -28.57 -38.81
C GLY A 12 -20.14 -27.50 -37.69
N GLY A 13 -20.62 -26.26 -37.84
CA GLY A 13 -22.00 -25.83 -38.15
C GLY A 13 -22.92 -26.04 -36.94
N SER A 14 -23.77 -25.15 -36.41
CA SER A 14 -24.23 -23.80 -36.70
C SER A 14 -25.29 -23.41 -35.62
N LEU A 15 -25.61 -22.11 -35.50
CA LEU A 15 -26.96 -21.52 -35.24
C LEU A 15 -27.59 -21.45 -33.80
N LEU A 16 -27.93 -20.19 -33.42
CA LEU A 16 -29.20 -19.64 -32.84
C LEU A 16 -29.64 -20.08 -31.42
N PHE A 17 -30.44 -19.34 -30.61
CA PHE A 17 -30.91 -17.96 -30.41
C PHE A 17 -31.94 -18.06 -29.23
N TRP A 18 -32.35 -16.91 -28.66
CA TRP A 18 -33.55 -16.65 -27.83
C TRP A 18 -33.49 -16.67 -26.27
N MET A 19 -33.39 -15.43 -25.76
CA MET A 19 -34.13 -14.73 -24.69
C MET A 19 -34.89 -15.47 -23.57
N GLY A 20 -34.70 -14.96 -22.35
CA GLY A 20 -35.65 -14.97 -21.24
C GLY A 20 -35.35 -13.88 -20.20
N LEU A 21 -36.03 -12.72 -20.33
CA LEU A 21 -36.10 -11.62 -19.37
C LEU A 21 -37.27 -11.88 -18.40
N VAL A 22 -37.07 -11.85 -17.07
CA VAL A 22 -38.03 -11.30 -16.10
C VAL A 22 -37.29 -10.82 -14.84
N PHE A 23 -37.59 -9.58 -14.46
CA PHE A 23 -37.20 -8.80 -13.29
C PHE A 23 -37.85 -9.27 -11.96
N TRP A 24 -37.23 -8.87 -10.84
CA TRP A 24 -37.77 -8.42 -9.53
C TRP A 24 -37.17 -9.15 -8.32
N GLY A 25 -36.58 -8.35 -7.41
CA GLY A 25 -36.31 -8.77 -6.03
C GLY A 25 -35.00 -8.27 -5.43
N MET A 26 -34.84 -6.95 -5.25
CA MET A 26 -34.04 -6.49 -4.11
C MET A 26 -34.77 -6.85 -2.82
N PRO A 27 -34.01 -7.23 -1.77
CA PRO A 27 -34.19 -6.53 -0.51
C PRO A 27 -32.90 -5.90 -0.02
N LEU A 28 -33.10 -4.68 0.46
CA LEU A 28 -32.23 -3.84 1.26
C LEU A 28 -31.93 -4.48 2.63
N PHE A 29 -30.69 -4.27 3.08
CA PHE A 29 -30.18 -4.23 4.47
C PHE A 29 -30.55 -5.36 5.46
N GLY A 30 -29.51 -6.08 5.90
CA GLY A 30 -29.53 -6.87 7.13
C GLY A 30 -28.11 -7.11 7.62
N SER A 31 -27.74 -6.46 8.72
CA SER A 31 -26.48 -6.56 9.43
C SER A 31 -26.14 -7.99 9.90
N THR A 32 -25.01 -8.54 9.47
CA THR A 32 -24.23 -9.54 10.22
C THR A 32 -22.77 -9.50 9.78
N ALA A 33 -22.07 -8.43 10.14
CA ALA A 33 -20.61 -8.38 10.22
C ALA A 33 -20.17 -7.79 11.57
N LEU A 34 -20.97 -8.07 12.60
CA LEU A 34 -20.65 -7.91 14.00
C LEU A 34 -20.49 -9.31 14.57
N ASN A 35 -19.42 -9.49 15.36
CA ASN A 35 -18.95 -10.71 16.01
C ASN A 35 -17.97 -11.55 15.18
N CYS A 36 -16.77 -11.00 15.01
CA CYS A 36 -15.48 -11.66 15.27
C CYS A 36 -14.41 -10.55 15.30
N LEU A 37 -14.35 -9.82 16.41
CA LEU A 37 -13.15 -9.07 16.78
C LEU A 37 -12.26 -10.06 17.53
N GLN A 38 -11.06 -10.34 17.00
CA GLN A 38 -9.77 -10.60 17.69
C GLN A 38 -8.81 -11.40 16.77
N PRO A 39 -7.48 -11.25 16.90
CA PRO A 39 -6.68 -10.04 16.83
C PRO A 39 -5.84 -10.03 15.55
N PHE A 40 -5.85 -8.93 14.78
CA PHE A 40 -4.66 -8.64 13.98
C PHE A 40 -3.50 -8.52 14.95
N HIS A 41 -2.35 -9.12 14.62
CA HIS A 41 -1.15 -8.91 15.37
C HIS A 41 -0.94 -7.43 15.62
N LYS A 42 -1.06 -7.07 16.89
CA LYS A 42 -0.58 -5.79 17.36
C LYS A 42 0.91 -5.74 17.00
N LEU A 43 1.33 -4.66 16.36
CA LEU A 43 2.73 -4.48 15.99
C LEU A 43 3.55 -4.43 17.29
N SER A 44 4.17 -5.55 17.67
CA SER A 44 4.85 -5.67 18.96
C SER A 44 6.14 -4.88 19.01
N HIS A 45 6.11 -3.92 19.94
CA HIS A 45 7.13 -3.01 20.45
C HIS A 45 7.58 -1.88 19.52
N PRO A 46 7.09 -0.65 19.78
CA PRO A 46 7.91 0.52 19.50
C PRO A 46 7.87 1.50 20.68
N LYS A 47 8.99 2.17 21.01
CA LYS A 47 8.78 3.55 21.50
C LYS A 47 8.50 4.46 20.32
N TYR A 48 9.18 4.28 19.18
CA TYR A 48 8.87 4.81 17.84
C TYR A 48 9.52 3.96 16.71
N ASP A 49 9.57 2.63 16.86
CA ASP A 49 10.19 1.73 15.87
C ASP A 49 9.39 1.71 14.55
N THR A 50 10.11 1.89 13.43
CA THR A 50 9.61 1.65 12.09
C THR A 50 9.68 0.16 11.78
N ALA A 51 8.63 -0.36 11.13
CA ALA A 51 8.59 -1.72 10.60
C ALA A 51 8.48 -1.68 9.07
N VAL A 52 9.02 -2.69 8.41
CA VAL A 52 8.86 -2.90 6.97
C VAL A 52 8.25 -4.28 6.76
N GLU A 53 7.08 -4.35 6.14
CA GLU A 53 6.55 -5.61 5.62
C GLU A 53 7.22 -5.89 4.27
N LEU A 54 7.81 -7.07 4.17
CA LEU A 54 8.41 -7.61 2.95
C LEU A 54 7.45 -8.65 2.38
N GLU A 55 6.76 -8.28 1.29
CA GLU A 55 5.97 -9.22 0.50
C GLU A 55 6.91 -9.94 -0.47
N MET A 56 7.12 -11.24 -0.27
CA MET A 56 8.14 -12.02 -0.97
C MET A 56 7.55 -13.28 -1.58
N VAL A 57 7.91 -13.58 -2.83
CA VAL A 57 7.61 -14.89 -3.42
C VAL A 57 8.37 -15.95 -2.63
N SER A 58 7.70 -17.07 -2.37
CA SER A 58 8.25 -18.20 -1.63
C SER A 58 9.26 -19.00 -2.48
N ASP A 59 10.34 -18.37 -2.92
CA ASP A 59 11.41 -19.01 -3.68
C ASP A 59 12.42 -19.73 -2.75
N PRO A 60 13.38 -20.51 -3.28
CA PRO A 60 14.30 -21.27 -2.44
C PRO A 60 15.09 -20.42 -1.43
N PRO A 61 15.60 -19.22 -1.76
CA PRO A 61 16.15 -18.31 -0.75
C PRO A 61 15.20 -17.95 0.39
N VAL A 62 13.95 -17.60 0.08
CA VAL A 62 12.95 -17.20 1.08
C VAL A 62 12.53 -18.38 1.97
N LEU A 63 12.33 -19.56 1.40
CA LEU A 63 11.96 -20.77 2.14
C LEU A 63 13.02 -21.22 3.16
N LYS A 64 14.27 -20.79 2.99
CA LYS A 64 15.35 -21.03 3.97
C LYS A 64 15.30 -20.09 5.18
N LEU A 65 14.48 -19.04 5.16
CA LEU A 65 14.39 -18.08 6.26
C LEU A 65 13.61 -18.62 7.46
N PHE A 66 12.82 -19.67 7.25
CA PHE A 66 11.92 -20.18 8.26
C PHE A 66 11.81 -21.70 8.22
N THR A 67 11.40 -22.24 9.35
CA THR A 67 11.29 -23.68 9.59
C THR A 67 10.12 -23.96 10.53
N PRO A 68 9.52 -25.15 10.48
CA PRO A 68 8.56 -25.57 11.49
C PRO A 68 9.17 -25.50 12.88
N LYS A 69 8.36 -25.25 13.92
CA LYS A 69 8.84 -25.16 15.31
C LYS A 69 9.69 -26.36 15.75
N LYS A 70 9.37 -27.56 15.23
CA LYS A 70 10.07 -28.84 15.48
C LYS A 70 11.17 -29.18 14.46
N GLY A 71 11.48 -28.31 13.49
CA GLY A 71 12.48 -28.55 12.43
C GLY A 71 12.05 -29.50 11.30
N SER A 72 11.09 -30.39 11.56
CA SER A 72 10.55 -31.37 10.62
C SER A 72 9.08 -31.13 10.26
N ILE A 73 8.56 -31.92 9.31
CA ILE A 73 7.14 -31.88 8.91
C ILE A 73 6.19 -32.09 10.11
N ALA A 74 6.61 -32.82 11.15
CA ALA A 74 5.85 -32.99 12.40
C ALA A 74 5.52 -31.67 13.12
N GLY A 75 6.27 -30.60 12.86
CA GLY A 75 5.97 -29.26 13.36
C GLY A 75 4.81 -28.58 12.63
N ILE A 76 4.50 -29.00 11.40
CA ILE A 76 3.42 -28.45 10.57
C ILE A 76 2.10 -29.15 10.90
N PHE A 77 2.10 -30.48 10.89
CA PHE A 77 0.93 -31.32 11.18
C PHE A 77 0.93 -31.78 12.64
N GLU A 78 0.67 -30.86 13.58
CA GLU A 78 0.82 -31.13 15.03
C GLU A 78 -0.05 -32.28 15.57
N ARG A 79 -1.16 -32.61 14.90
CA ARG A 79 -2.02 -33.75 15.27
C ARG A 79 -1.39 -35.10 14.96
N GLY A 80 -0.24 -35.13 14.26
CA GLY A 80 0.44 -36.36 13.86
C GLY A 80 -0.24 -37.10 12.72
N GLU A 81 -1.30 -36.55 12.14
CA GLU A 81 -1.98 -37.08 10.96
C GLU A 81 -1.41 -36.39 9.72
N VAL A 82 -0.96 -37.18 8.74
CA VAL A 82 -0.47 -36.64 7.45
C VAL A 82 -1.64 -36.59 6.48
N PRO A 83 -2.01 -35.41 5.94
CA PRO A 83 -3.08 -35.32 4.95
C PRO A 83 -2.80 -36.13 3.68
N ASP A 84 -3.82 -36.68 3.02
CA ASP A 84 -3.65 -37.47 1.78
C ASP A 84 -2.87 -36.72 0.70
N ALA A 85 -3.15 -35.42 0.56
CA ALA A 85 -2.43 -34.55 -0.37
C ALA A 85 -0.93 -34.46 -0.04
N ALA A 86 -0.56 -34.51 1.24
CA ALA A 86 0.84 -34.52 1.67
C ALA A 86 1.47 -35.91 1.46
N ARG A 87 0.75 -37.00 1.73
CA ARG A 87 1.20 -38.38 1.44
C ARG A 87 1.59 -38.56 -0.03
N ALA A 88 0.82 -37.96 -0.94
CA ALA A 88 1.11 -38.01 -2.37
C ALA A 88 2.48 -37.43 -2.77
N LEU A 89 3.08 -36.57 -1.94
CA LEU A 89 4.42 -35.99 -2.16
C LEU A 89 5.56 -36.93 -1.75
N PHE A 90 5.25 -38.02 -1.04
CA PHE A 90 6.22 -38.96 -0.48
C PHE A 90 5.83 -40.41 -0.78
N PRO A 91 5.83 -40.80 -2.07
CA PRO A 91 5.43 -42.15 -2.46
C PRO A 91 6.31 -43.20 -1.76
N GLY A 92 5.66 -44.20 -1.16
CA GLY A 92 6.33 -45.30 -0.47
C GLY A 92 6.81 -44.99 0.95
N LYS A 93 6.61 -43.77 1.47
CA LYS A 93 6.90 -43.44 2.88
C LYS A 93 5.66 -43.65 3.75
N THR A 94 5.87 -44.12 4.96
CA THR A 94 4.88 -44.14 6.04
C THR A 94 4.66 -42.74 6.62
N ASP A 95 3.52 -42.49 7.26
CA ASP A 95 3.23 -41.21 7.93
C ASP A 95 4.33 -40.83 8.94
N LYS A 96 4.87 -41.82 9.68
CA LYS A 96 5.98 -41.60 10.61
C LYS A 96 7.23 -41.08 9.91
N GLU A 97 7.62 -41.68 8.78
CA GLU A 97 8.79 -41.25 7.99
C GLU A 97 8.57 -39.88 7.35
N ILE A 98 7.34 -39.56 6.93
CA ILE A 98 6.98 -38.24 6.43
C ILE A 98 7.14 -37.20 7.54
N LEU A 99 6.52 -37.41 8.70
CA LEU A 99 6.58 -36.49 9.83
C LEU A 99 8.01 -36.26 10.33
N GLN A 100 8.87 -37.28 10.27
CA GLN A 100 10.29 -37.19 10.64
C GLN A 100 11.19 -36.59 9.55
N THR A 101 10.67 -36.32 8.35
CA THR A 101 11.48 -35.68 7.31
C THR A 101 11.77 -34.23 7.72
N GLU A 102 13.07 -33.90 7.82
CA GLU A 102 13.53 -32.56 8.15
C GLU A 102 13.12 -31.55 7.09
N TRP A 103 12.69 -30.37 7.51
CA TRP A 103 12.18 -29.33 6.62
C TRP A 103 13.22 -28.89 5.59
N ARG A 104 14.49 -28.81 6.02
CA ARG A 104 15.62 -28.36 5.19
C ARG A 104 16.01 -29.37 4.12
N ASP A 105 15.65 -30.64 4.29
CA ASP A 105 15.94 -31.71 3.33
C ASP A 105 14.88 -31.82 2.24
N LEU A 106 13.79 -31.06 2.36
CA LEU A 106 12.74 -31.01 1.35
C LEU A 106 13.17 -30.15 0.16
N ALA A 107 12.90 -30.67 -1.04
CA ALA A 107 12.95 -29.85 -2.24
C ALA A 107 11.97 -28.65 -2.11
N PRO A 108 12.31 -27.45 -2.61
CA PRO A 108 11.49 -26.25 -2.46
C PRO A 108 10.02 -26.42 -2.88
N TYR A 109 9.76 -27.14 -3.99
CA TYR A 109 8.39 -27.39 -4.44
C TYR A 109 7.55 -28.22 -3.44
N LYS A 110 8.19 -29.12 -2.67
CA LYS A 110 7.50 -29.88 -1.61
C LYS A 110 7.22 -29.01 -0.40
N GLN A 111 8.16 -28.14 -0.02
CA GLN A 111 7.95 -27.16 1.04
C GLN A 111 6.73 -26.29 0.72
N LEU A 112 6.68 -25.73 -0.50
CA LEU A 112 5.55 -24.96 -0.98
C LEU A 112 4.25 -25.74 -0.91
N GLU A 113 4.22 -26.94 -1.46
CA GLU A 113 3.00 -27.73 -1.48
C GLU A 113 2.50 -28.08 -0.07
N ILE A 114 3.39 -28.35 0.88
CA ILE A 114 3.04 -28.57 2.28
C ILE A 114 2.44 -27.30 2.91
N LEU A 115 3.03 -26.12 2.68
CA LEU A 115 2.45 -24.84 3.14
C LEU A 115 1.08 -24.59 2.52
N ARG A 116 0.87 -25.01 1.27
CA ARG A 116 -0.43 -24.91 0.57
C ARG A 116 -1.47 -25.80 1.22
N ILE A 117 -1.10 -27.02 1.57
CA ILE A 117 -1.98 -27.99 2.25
C ILE A 117 -2.36 -27.45 3.62
N GLN A 118 -1.38 -27.01 4.42
CA GLN A 118 -1.60 -26.41 5.73
C GLN A 118 -2.54 -25.20 5.67
N GLY A 119 -2.35 -24.32 4.68
CA GLY A 119 -3.21 -23.15 4.49
C GLY A 119 -4.67 -23.51 4.20
N LYS A 120 -4.92 -24.60 3.47
CA LYS A 120 -6.29 -25.11 3.19
C LYS A 120 -6.95 -25.77 4.40
N GLU A 121 -6.16 -26.30 5.32
CA GLU A 121 -6.65 -26.95 6.55
C GLU A 121 -6.87 -25.99 7.70
N LYS A 122 -6.44 -24.72 7.53
CA LYS A 122 -6.64 -23.68 8.54
C LYS A 122 -8.15 -23.46 8.77
N SER A 123 -8.57 -23.49 10.03
CA SER A 123 -9.97 -23.28 10.42
C SER A 123 -10.42 -21.83 10.36
N THR A 124 -9.48 -20.88 10.31
CA THR A 124 -9.72 -19.45 10.19
C THR A 124 -9.49 -18.99 8.77
N SER A 125 -10.27 -18.03 8.31
CA SER A 125 -10.05 -17.37 7.02
C SER A 125 -8.78 -16.51 7.03
N PHE A 126 -8.27 -16.20 5.84
CA PHE A 126 -7.12 -15.29 5.67
C PHE A 126 -7.31 -13.93 6.37
N PHE A 127 -8.53 -13.39 6.34
CA PHE A 127 -8.83 -12.08 6.92
C PHE A 127 -8.99 -12.11 8.45
N GLU A 128 -9.15 -13.30 9.03
CA GLU A 128 -9.18 -13.49 10.48
C GLU A 128 -7.78 -13.73 11.02
N ASP A 129 -6.98 -14.56 10.35
CA ASP A 129 -5.60 -14.85 10.75
C ASP A 129 -4.75 -15.16 9.52
N ARG A 130 -3.72 -14.34 9.30
CA ARG A 130 -2.79 -14.45 8.17
C ARG A 130 -1.58 -15.33 8.48
N LYS A 131 -1.34 -15.70 9.73
CA LYS A 131 -0.14 -16.45 10.12
C LYS A 131 -0.06 -17.79 9.40
N ILE A 132 1.17 -18.21 9.08
CA ILE A 132 1.47 -19.59 8.74
C ILE A 132 1.65 -20.36 10.07
N PRO A 133 0.73 -21.28 10.42
CA PRO A 133 0.76 -21.91 11.73
C PRO A 133 2.07 -22.68 11.98
N ASN A 134 2.57 -22.58 13.20
CA ASN A 134 3.71 -23.38 13.67
C ASN A 134 5.03 -23.21 12.91
N MET A 135 5.19 -22.09 12.22
CA MET A 135 6.46 -21.67 11.64
C MET A 135 7.21 -20.73 12.59
N LYS A 136 8.53 -20.73 12.48
CA LYS A 136 9.43 -19.77 13.13
C LYS A 136 10.56 -19.41 12.18
N TYR A 137 11.19 -18.25 12.41
CA TYR A 137 12.42 -17.91 11.71
C TYR A 137 13.55 -18.88 12.07
N GLU A 138 14.44 -19.13 11.12
CA GLU A 138 15.65 -19.92 11.34
C GLU A 138 16.65 -19.17 12.21
N GLU A 139 17.23 -19.83 13.21
CA GLU A 139 18.19 -19.20 14.14
C GLU A 139 19.46 -18.69 13.42
N ALA A 140 19.85 -19.40 12.36
CA ALA A 140 20.98 -19.05 11.52
C ALA A 140 20.71 -19.45 10.07
N LEU A 141 20.97 -18.53 9.15
CA LEU A 141 20.90 -18.72 7.71
C LEU A 141 22.31 -18.62 7.13
N PHE A 142 22.69 -19.57 6.27
CA PHE A 142 23.87 -19.45 5.42
C PHE A 142 23.48 -18.76 4.11
N ALA A 143 23.86 -17.50 3.97
CA ALA A 143 23.65 -16.69 2.78
C ALA A 143 24.89 -16.75 1.88
N ASP A 144 24.69 -17.07 0.61
CA ASP A 144 25.73 -17.05 -0.42
C ASP A 144 25.71 -15.68 -1.12
N VAL A 145 26.53 -14.78 -0.60
CA VAL A 145 26.57 -13.38 -1.01
C VAL A 145 27.26 -13.28 -2.36
N LYS A 146 26.48 -12.97 -3.41
CA LYS A 146 26.96 -12.85 -4.80
C LYS A 146 27.58 -11.50 -5.12
N THR A 147 27.26 -10.49 -4.34
CA THR A 147 27.81 -9.14 -4.50
C THR A 147 28.01 -8.58 -3.12
N ALA A 148 29.19 -8.01 -2.86
CA ALA A 148 29.50 -7.41 -1.57
C ALA A 148 28.39 -6.45 -1.13
N THR A 149 27.87 -6.65 0.07
CA THR A 149 26.68 -5.96 0.56
C THR A 149 26.90 -5.49 1.99
N ASP A 150 26.61 -4.22 2.25
CA ASP A 150 26.54 -3.69 3.61
C ASP A 150 25.13 -3.92 4.18
N PHE A 151 25.07 -4.54 5.36
CA PHE A 151 23.81 -4.85 6.02
C PHE A 151 23.95 -4.71 7.54
N LEU A 152 23.11 -3.89 8.14
CA LEU A 152 23.05 -3.58 9.58
C LEU A 152 24.42 -3.19 10.16
N GLY A 153 25.16 -2.35 9.44
CA GLY A 153 26.47 -1.85 9.86
C GLY A 153 27.61 -2.86 9.74
N LYS A 154 27.38 -4.03 9.13
CA LYS A 154 28.42 -5.02 8.81
C LYS A 154 28.60 -5.15 7.30
N HIS A 155 29.85 -5.20 6.87
CA HIS A 155 30.22 -5.49 5.49
C HIS A 155 30.27 -7.00 5.25
N TYR A 156 29.54 -7.49 4.26
CA TYR A 156 29.55 -8.88 3.82
C TYR A 156 30.22 -8.97 2.44
N PRO A 157 31.49 -9.41 2.35
CA PRO A 157 32.14 -9.65 1.06
C PRO A 157 31.48 -10.83 0.32
N GLU A 158 31.87 -11.07 -0.93
CA GLU A 158 31.38 -12.25 -1.67
C GLU A 158 31.73 -13.56 -0.96
N GLY A 159 30.81 -14.54 -1.00
CA GLY A 159 30.99 -15.86 -0.41
C GLY A 159 29.91 -16.24 0.62
N LEU A 160 30.17 -17.31 1.37
CA LEU A 160 29.23 -17.85 2.35
C LEU A 160 29.35 -17.13 3.69
N HIS A 161 28.24 -16.58 4.16
CA HIS A 161 28.14 -15.89 5.44
C HIS A 161 26.98 -16.39 6.27
N THR A 162 27.13 -16.35 7.59
CA THR A 162 26.05 -16.62 8.51
C THR A 162 25.35 -15.32 8.91
N ILE A 163 24.03 -15.29 8.77
CA ILE A 163 23.16 -14.23 9.29
C ILE A 163 22.16 -14.84 10.26
N ARG A 164 21.60 -14.01 11.15
CA ARG A 164 20.65 -14.42 12.18
C ARG A 164 19.32 -13.70 11.97
N PRO A 165 18.41 -14.26 11.15
CA PRO A 165 17.11 -13.64 10.87
C PRO A 165 16.35 -13.13 12.10
N PRO A 166 16.28 -13.86 13.24
CA PRO A 166 15.55 -13.40 14.42
C PRO A 166 16.06 -12.08 15.02
N GLU A 167 17.26 -11.59 14.64
CA GLU A 167 17.77 -10.30 15.10
C GLU A 167 16.99 -9.12 14.48
N PHE A 168 16.48 -9.27 13.26
CA PHE A 168 15.84 -8.20 12.48
C PHE A 168 14.50 -8.58 11.83
N LEU A 169 14.20 -9.86 11.63
CA LEU A 169 12.86 -10.35 11.33
C LEU A 169 12.17 -10.67 12.64
N LYS A 170 11.03 -10.02 12.89
CA LYS A 170 10.26 -10.13 14.14
C LYS A 170 8.84 -10.56 13.82
N GLY A 171 8.08 -10.94 14.85
CA GLY A 171 6.68 -11.32 14.70
C GLY A 171 6.49 -12.67 14.02
N ASP A 172 5.28 -12.88 13.51
CA ASP A 172 4.90 -14.13 12.86
C ASP A 172 5.24 -14.09 11.37
N ILE A 173 5.31 -15.27 10.74
CA ILE A 173 5.42 -15.40 9.29
C ILE A 173 4.01 -15.49 8.76
N GLU A 174 3.64 -14.62 7.82
CA GLU A 174 2.27 -14.52 7.33
C GLU A 174 2.15 -14.93 5.86
N TYR A 175 0.97 -15.39 5.47
CA TYR A 175 0.62 -15.52 4.05
C TYR A 175 0.47 -14.13 3.44
N MET A 176 1.06 -13.93 2.26
CA MET A 176 1.04 -12.63 1.58
C MET A 176 -0.38 -12.20 1.19
N GLY A 177 -1.21 -13.12 0.70
CA GLY A 177 -2.56 -12.80 0.22
C GLY A 177 -3.56 -13.97 0.26
N PRO A 178 -4.87 -13.70 0.17
CA PRO A 178 -5.93 -14.72 0.26
C PRO A 178 -6.00 -15.66 -0.95
N PHE A 179 -5.38 -15.27 -2.08
CA PHE A 179 -5.37 -16.05 -3.32
C PHE A 179 -3.98 -16.63 -3.64
N ASN A 180 -2.95 -16.21 -2.90
CA ASN A 180 -1.54 -16.57 -3.14
C ASN A 180 -1.10 -17.73 -2.25
N PHE A 181 -1.89 -18.79 -2.12
CA PHE A 181 -1.51 -19.97 -1.34
C PHE A 181 -0.66 -20.95 -2.17
N PRO A 182 0.68 -21.07 -1.93
CA PRO A 182 1.59 -20.27 -1.11
C PRO A 182 2.59 -19.50 -2.01
N GLY A 183 2.05 -18.80 -3.02
CA GLY A 183 2.82 -17.99 -3.96
C GLY A 183 3.68 -16.91 -3.31
N GLY A 184 3.40 -16.52 -2.06
CA GLY A 184 4.28 -15.64 -1.29
C GLY A 184 4.02 -15.62 0.22
N VAL A 185 5.00 -15.11 0.94
CA VAL A 185 4.97 -14.84 2.38
C VAL A 185 5.13 -13.35 2.64
N GLU A 186 4.58 -12.87 3.75
CA GLU A 186 4.87 -11.55 4.30
C GLU A 186 5.74 -11.70 5.55
N LEU A 187 6.88 -11.00 5.56
CA LEU A 187 7.86 -11.01 6.65
C LEU A 187 7.97 -9.62 7.25
N HIS A 188 8.14 -9.51 8.57
CA HIS A 188 8.16 -8.22 9.26
C HIS A 188 9.59 -7.86 9.68
N PHE A 189 10.22 -6.96 8.93
CA PHE A 189 11.57 -6.46 9.19
C PHE A 189 11.54 -5.26 10.15
N ARG A 190 12.30 -5.33 11.23
CA ARG A 190 12.33 -4.31 12.31
C ARG A 190 13.74 -4.11 12.84
N VAL A 191 14.19 -2.86 12.82
CA VAL A 191 15.48 -2.45 13.40
C VAL A 191 15.37 -1.04 13.98
N LYS A 192 16.26 -0.70 14.92
CA LYS A 192 16.27 0.61 15.60
C LYS A 192 17.00 1.67 14.77
N LYS A 193 16.41 2.02 13.63
CA LYS A 193 16.91 3.01 12.66
C LYS A 193 15.80 3.95 12.23
N SER A 194 16.13 4.99 11.45
CA SER A 194 15.10 5.83 10.83
C SER A 194 14.24 5.01 9.86
N ALA A 195 13.07 5.53 9.47
CA ALA A 195 12.15 4.84 8.58
C ALA A 195 12.78 4.57 7.21
N GLY A 196 13.50 5.55 6.67
CA GLY A 196 14.25 5.46 5.43
C GLY A 196 15.40 4.46 5.52
N GLU A 197 16.24 4.55 6.56
CA GLU A 197 17.32 3.58 6.77
C GLU A 197 16.77 2.15 6.93
N THR A 198 15.69 1.96 7.68
CA THR A 198 15.05 0.65 7.86
C THR A 198 14.58 0.07 6.53
N SER A 199 13.97 0.89 5.66
CA SER A 199 13.56 0.50 4.31
C SER A 199 14.75 0.07 3.45
N GLN A 200 15.85 0.82 3.49
CA GLN A 200 17.09 0.52 2.78
C GLN A 200 17.73 -0.78 3.27
N GLU A 201 17.83 -0.98 4.59
CA GLU A 201 18.38 -2.20 5.19
C GLU A 201 17.53 -3.42 4.85
N ALA A 202 16.21 -3.29 4.79
CA ALA A 202 15.32 -4.36 4.36
C ALA A 202 15.57 -4.77 2.89
N ARG A 203 15.95 -3.85 2.00
CA ARG A 203 16.37 -4.21 0.63
C ARG A 203 17.76 -4.79 0.57
N ASN A 204 18.67 -4.29 1.39
CA ASN A 204 20.01 -4.88 1.50
C ASN A 204 19.90 -6.32 2.00
N PHE A 205 18.98 -6.62 2.92
CA PHE A 205 18.65 -7.98 3.32
C PHE A 205 18.18 -8.84 2.13
N GLN A 206 17.24 -8.36 1.31
CA GLN A 206 16.77 -9.11 0.14
C GLN A 206 17.93 -9.43 -0.82
N LYS A 207 18.78 -8.45 -1.12
CA LYS A 207 20.01 -8.65 -1.92
C LYS A 207 20.96 -9.66 -1.28
N LEU A 208 21.17 -9.55 0.03
CA LEU A 208 22.07 -10.41 0.80
C LEU A 208 21.68 -11.89 0.72
N ILE A 209 20.37 -12.18 0.69
CA ILE A 209 19.87 -13.56 0.53
C ILE A 209 19.70 -13.96 -0.94
N GLY A 210 20.08 -13.11 -1.89
CA GLY A 210 19.99 -13.40 -3.32
C GLY A 210 18.60 -13.24 -3.92
N VAL A 211 17.74 -12.42 -3.31
CA VAL A 211 16.40 -12.11 -3.80
C VAL A 211 16.37 -10.69 -4.37
N ASN A 212 15.69 -10.53 -5.50
CA ASN A 212 15.49 -9.21 -6.09
C ASN A 212 14.62 -8.34 -5.17
N PRO A 213 14.92 -7.03 -5.05
CA PRO A 213 14.07 -6.09 -4.35
C PRO A 213 12.59 -6.24 -4.73
N THR A 214 11.71 -6.39 -3.74
CA THR A 214 10.26 -6.48 -3.92
C THR A 214 9.57 -5.19 -3.47
N HIS A 215 8.25 -5.19 -3.58
CA HIS A 215 7.41 -4.16 -2.96
C HIS A 215 7.62 -4.14 -1.43
N GLN A 216 7.55 -2.95 -0.83
CA GLN A 216 7.69 -2.78 0.61
C GLN A 216 6.52 -1.96 1.16
N HIS A 217 5.94 -2.40 2.29
CA HIS A 217 5.12 -1.52 3.12
C HIS A 217 5.96 -0.99 4.28
N VAL A 218 6.19 0.32 4.32
CA VAL A 218 6.98 0.94 5.39
C VAL A 218 6.07 1.64 6.39
N TYR A 219 6.12 1.25 7.65
CA TYR A 219 5.33 1.80 8.74
C TYR A 219 6.10 2.90 9.46
N VAL A 220 5.67 4.15 9.29
CA VAL A 220 6.09 5.27 10.13
C VAL A 220 5.11 5.36 11.30
N VAL A 221 5.61 5.32 12.53
CA VAL A 221 4.79 5.31 13.75
C VAL A 221 5.09 6.55 14.59
N ALA A 222 4.05 7.17 15.15
CA ALA A 222 4.15 8.36 15.96
C ALA A 222 3.17 8.32 17.14
N PRO A 223 3.44 9.06 18.23
CA PRO A 223 2.52 9.15 19.34
C PRO A 223 1.32 10.01 18.94
N ILE A 224 0.13 9.63 19.39
CA ILE A 224 -1.05 10.46 19.33
C ILE A 224 -0.78 11.71 20.18
N PRO A 225 -0.96 12.94 19.66
CA PRO A 225 -0.67 14.17 20.40
C PRO A 225 -1.76 14.50 21.42
N GLN A 226 -2.00 13.59 22.37
CA GLN A 226 -3.14 13.60 23.30
C GLN A 226 -3.30 14.93 24.03
N LYS A 227 -2.23 15.48 24.61
CA LYS A 227 -2.26 16.77 25.32
C LYS A 227 -2.65 17.96 24.43
N ARG A 228 -2.31 17.91 23.13
CA ARG A 228 -2.70 18.96 22.16
C ARG A 228 -4.15 18.76 21.73
N LEU A 229 -4.54 17.52 21.48
CA LEU A 229 -5.91 17.15 21.15
C LEU A 229 -6.89 17.54 22.27
N GLU A 230 -6.56 17.32 23.54
CA GLU A 230 -7.41 17.74 24.68
C GLU A 230 -7.64 19.25 24.73
N LYS A 231 -6.63 20.05 24.35
CA LYS A 231 -6.74 21.51 24.34
C LYS A 231 -7.53 22.04 23.14
N ASN A 232 -7.35 21.45 21.97
CA ASN A 232 -8.02 21.89 20.75
C ASN A 232 -8.29 20.70 19.80
N PRO A 233 -9.32 19.87 20.08
CA PRO A 233 -9.53 18.62 19.36
C PRO A 233 -9.70 18.83 17.87
N VAL A 234 -10.51 19.82 17.48
CA VAL A 234 -10.84 20.12 16.07
C VAL A 234 -9.61 20.60 15.31
N LEU A 235 -8.88 21.59 15.83
CA LEU A 235 -7.72 22.14 15.13
C LEU A 235 -6.63 21.08 14.96
N ILE A 236 -6.32 20.34 16.02
CA ILE A 236 -5.23 19.36 16.01
C ILE A 236 -5.61 18.12 15.19
N GLY A 237 -6.85 17.65 15.27
CA GLY A 237 -7.36 16.58 14.42
C GLY A 237 -7.33 16.96 12.94
N THR A 238 -7.75 18.18 12.61
CA THR A 238 -7.71 18.73 11.24
C THR A 238 -6.28 18.85 10.73
N GLN A 239 -5.36 19.39 11.54
CA GLN A 239 -3.95 19.52 11.16
C GLN A 239 -3.32 18.15 10.87
N ASN A 240 -3.63 17.12 11.65
CA ASN A 240 -3.12 15.77 11.41
C ASN A 240 -3.69 15.16 10.12
N ALA A 241 -5.00 15.30 9.88
CA ALA A 241 -5.62 14.79 8.65
C ALA A 241 -5.11 15.52 7.40
N GLU A 242 -4.87 16.83 7.50
CA GLU A 242 -4.27 17.63 6.45
C GLU A 242 -2.82 17.21 6.19
N PHE A 243 -2.02 17.00 7.23
CA PHE A 243 -0.65 16.49 7.10
C PHE A 243 -0.64 15.12 6.41
N TYR A 244 -1.49 14.20 6.84
CA TYR A 244 -1.65 12.90 6.20
C TYR A 244 -2.02 13.02 4.71
N ARG A 245 -2.97 13.89 4.37
CA ARG A 245 -3.32 14.20 2.98
C ARG A 245 -2.10 14.64 2.18
N ARG A 246 -1.27 15.54 2.70
CA ARG A 246 -0.04 16.01 2.02
C ARG A 246 1.03 14.93 1.91
N VAL A 247 1.17 14.07 2.92
CA VAL A 247 2.08 12.91 2.85
C VAL A 247 1.64 11.96 1.76
N ASN A 248 0.34 11.64 1.67
CA ASN A 248 -0.19 10.83 0.60
C ASN A 248 0.00 11.49 -0.78
N LEU A 249 -0.29 12.80 -0.88
CA LEU A 249 -0.06 13.57 -2.10
C LEU A 249 1.41 13.54 -2.52
N ALA A 250 2.36 13.72 -1.59
CA ALA A 250 3.78 13.66 -1.89
C ALA A 250 4.20 12.30 -2.47
N ALA A 251 3.73 11.20 -1.89
CA ALA A 251 4.00 9.85 -2.39
C ALA A 251 3.40 9.61 -3.79
N GLU A 252 2.19 10.13 -4.04
CA GLU A 252 1.55 10.08 -5.35
C GLU A 252 2.28 10.92 -6.39
N LEU A 253 2.65 12.16 -6.06
CA LEU A 253 3.41 13.05 -6.96
C LEU A 253 4.80 12.49 -7.28
N MET A 254 5.51 11.91 -6.31
CA MET A 254 6.77 11.20 -6.57
C MET A 254 6.56 10.01 -7.51
N THR A 255 5.44 9.31 -7.40
CA THR A 255 5.09 8.19 -8.29
C THR A 255 4.94 8.67 -9.74
N ILE A 256 4.23 9.78 -9.94
CA ILE A 256 4.08 10.41 -11.25
C ILE A 256 5.44 10.90 -11.76
N MET A 257 6.15 11.72 -10.98
CA MET A 257 7.36 12.43 -11.44
C MET A 257 8.56 11.52 -11.70
N GLU A 258 8.83 10.58 -10.79
CA GLU A 258 10.12 9.85 -10.78
C GLU A 258 10.05 8.49 -11.49
N PHE A 259 8.86 7.88 -11.56
CA PHE A 259 8.72 6.50 -12.03
C PHE A 259 7.97 6.37 -13.36
N GLY A 260 7.63 7.51 -14.01
CA GLY A 260 6.83 7.53 -15.23
C GLY A 260 5.51 6.76 -15.08
N GLY A 261 5.03 6.68 -13.84
CA GLY A 261 3.96 5.79 -13.43
C GLY A 261 2.62 6.44 -13.70
N ASP A 262 1.96 6.02 -14.77
CA ASP A 262 0.51 6.17 -14.90
C ASP A 262 -0.16 5.61 -13.63
N ILE A 263 -1.12 6.32 -13.03
CA ILE A 263 -1.90 5.90 -11.84
C ILE A 263 -2.90 4.80 -12.23
N LYS A 264 -2.54 3.95 -13.19
CA LYS A 264 -3.27 2.74 -13.45
C LYS A 264 -3.13 1.85 -12.23
N GLU A 265 -4.25 1.26 -11.81
CA GLU A 265 -4.24 -0.02 -11.10
C GLU A 265 -3.47 -1.01 -12.00
N ARG A 266 -2.14 -1.06 -11.84
CA ARG A 266 -1.26 -1.84 -12.71
C ARG A 266 -1.49 -3.31 -12.44
N HIS A 267 -2.33 -3.94 -13.25
CA HIS A 267 -2.32 -5.38 -13.46
C HIS A 267 -1.20 -5.72 -14.46
N SER A 268 0.03 -5.93 -13.97
CA SER A 268 1.10 -6.47 -14.81
C SER A 268 0.90 -7.97 -15.04
N LYS A 269 0.86 -8.41 -16.30
CA LYS A 269 0.77 -9.82 -16.69
C LYS A 269 2.12 -10.57 -16.69
N ASN A 270 3.23 -9.90 -16.38
CA ASN A 270 4.58 -10.49 -16.51
C ASN A 270 5.23 -10.77 -15.15
N GLY A 271 4.83 -11.86 -14.51
CA GLY A 271 5.70 -12.75 -13.71
C GLY A 271 6.47 -12.20 -12.50
N GLY A 272 6.36 -10.91 -12.15
CA GLY A 272 6.94 -10.31 -10.96
C GLY A 272 5.82 -9.74 -10.11
N LEU A 273 5.58 -10.36 -8.95
CA LEU A 273 4.76 -9.91 -7.82
C LEU A 273 3.85 -8.70 -8.12
N GLU A 274 2.57 -9.01 -8.36
CA GLU A 274 1.48 -8.04 -8.32
C GLU A 274 1.58 -7.19 -7.05
N THR A 275 1.41 -5.87 -7.18
CA THR A 275 0.94 -5.07 -6.06
C THR A 275 -0.50 -4.67 -6.33
N HIS A 276 -1.37 -5.15 -5.45
CA HIS A 276 -2.82 -5.10 -5.49
C HIS A 276 -3.36 -3.67 -5.44
N VAL A 277 -4.29 -3.35 -6.36
CA VAL A 277 -5.38 -2.35 -6.26
C VAL A 277 -5.14 -1.27 -5.19
N PHE A 278 -4.39 -0.21 -5.51
CA PHE A 278 -4.33 0.96 -4.66
C PHE A 278 -5.52 1.87 -5.00
N GLY A 279 -6.53 1.85 -4.15
CA GLY A 279 -7.60 2.84 -4.24
C GLY A 279 -7.06 4.23 -3.95
N ALA A 280 -7.56 5.25 -4.65
CA ALA A 280 -7.26 6.63 -4.30
C ALA A 280 -7.75 6.93 -2.87
N LEU A 281 -6.95 7.68 -2.10
CA LEU A 281 -7.38 8.23 -0.82
C LEU A 281 -8.73 8.93 -1.04
N LYS A 282 -9.76 8.57 -0.27
CA LYS A 282 -11.09 9.18 -0.43
C LYS A 282 -11.21 10.40 0.47
N PRO A 283 -11.92 11.47 0.05
CA PRO A 283 -12.16 12.62 0.93
C PRO A 283 -12.88 12.24 2.23
N SER A 284 -13.75 11.22 2.19
CA SER A 284 -14.41 10.68 3.39
C SER A 284 -13.44 9.99 4.36
N ASN A 285 -12.32 9.43 3.86
CA ASN A 285 -11.30 8.80 4.69
C ASN A 285 -10.53 9.86 5.51
N LEU A 286 -10.26 11.02 4.92
CA LEU A 286 -9.66 12.16 5.63
C LEU A 286 -10.56 12.67 6.76
N VAL A 287 -11.86 12.80 6.50
CA VAL A 287 -12.83 13.19 7.52
C VAL A 287 -12.89 12.16 8.65
N LYS A 288 -12.97 10.86 8.32
CA LYS A 288 -12.93 9.80 9.33
C LYS A 288 -11.68 9.83 10.20
N MET A 289 -10.51 10.09 9.62
CA MET A 289 -9.28 10.24 10.38
C MET A 289 -9.35 11.45 11.33
N ALA A 290 -9.86 12.59 10.86
CA ALA A 290 -10.03 13.77 11.70
C ALA A 290 -11.04 13.53 12.83
N ASP A 291 -12.21 12.95 12.51
CA ASP A 291 -13.25 12.59 13.47
C ASP A 291 -12.68 11.67 14.56
N TYR A 292 -11.92 10.64 14.17
CA TYR A 292 -11.23 9.73 15.11
C TYR A 292 -10.33 10.48 16.10
N LEU A 293 -9.50 11.41 15.62
CA LEU A 293 -8.61 12.18 16.50
C LEU A 293 -9.39 13.19 17.37
N VAL A 294 -10.43 13.82 16.81
CA VAL A 294 -11.32 14.75 17.54
C VAL A 294 -12.02 14.03 18.69
N GLU A 295 -12.56 12.83 18.46
CA GLU A 295 -13.21 12.01 19.48
C GLU A 295 -12.23 11.64 20.59
N ARG A 296 -11.00 11.22 20.23
CA ARG A 296 -9.95 10.93 21.22
C ARG A 296 -9.55 12.15 22.04
N GLY A 297 -9.48 13.33 21.43
CA GLY A 297 -9.24 14.59 22.14
C GLY A 297 -10.34 14.94 23.14
N LYS A 298 -11.57 14.49 22.90
CA LYS A 298 -12.72 14.63 23.82
C LYS A 298 -12.78 13.53 24.88
N GLY A 299 -11.81 12.62 24.93
CA GLY A 299 -11.83 11.46 25.84
C GLY A 299 -12.82 10.36 25.42
N ILE A 300 -13.36 10.43 24.20
CA ILE A 300 -14.27 9.41 23.67
C ILE A 300 -13.40 8.32 23.03
N LYS A 301 -13.60 7.08 23.47
CA LYS A 301 -13.06 5.90 22.76
C LYS A 301 -13.89 5.72 21.50
N GLY A 302 -13.48 6.38 20.41
CA GLY A 302 -14.10 6.24 19.10
C GLY A 302 -14.04 4.80 18.58
N GLU A 303 -14.83 4.52 17.55
CA GLU A 303 -14.78 3.23 16.86
C GLU A 303 -13.38 2.95 16.31
N PRO A 304 -12.89 1.70 16.36
CA PRO A 304 -11.61 1.32 15.77
C PRO A 304 -11.61 1.62 14.27
N LEU A 305 -10.52 2.21 13.76
CA LEU A 305 -10.40 2.55 12.35
C LEU A 305 -10.25 1.30 11.46
N LYS A 306 -9.78 0.19 12.03
CA LYS A 306 -9.56 -1.08 11.34
C LYS A 306 -8.71 -0.87 10.08
N ASP A 307 -9.15 -1.40 8.93
CA ASP A 307 -8.47 -1.28 7.64
C ASP A 307 -9.14 -0.24 6.72
N GLN A 308 -10.08 0.57 7.25
CA GLN A 308 -10.89 1.51 6.44
C GLN A 308 -10.05 2.59 5.76
N LEU A 309 -8.87 2.89 6.31
CA LEU A 309 -7.96 3.93 5.82
C LEU A 309 -6.67 3.34 5.23
N LYS A 310 -6.62 2.02 4.94
CA LYS A 310 -5.42 1.34 4.40
C LYS A 310 -5.21 1.60 2.88
N MET A 311 -6.29 1.82 2.14
CA MET A 311 -6.27 1.82 0.67
C MET A 311 -5.93 3.22 0.13
N ALA A 312 -4.64 3.52 0.05
CA ALA A 312 -4.03 4.70 -0.57
C ALA A 312 -2.51 4.48 -0.79
N TRP A 313 -1.79 5.42 -1.43
CA TRP A 313 -0.32 5.41 -1.51
C TRP A 313 0.31 5.36 -0.13
N VAL A 314 -0.31 6.08 0.81
CA VAL A 314 0.02 6.01 2.24
C VAL A 314 -1.27 5.70 2.99
N GLY A 315 -1.36 4.52 3.60
CA GLY A 315 -2.47 4.15 4.49
C GLY A 315 -2.33 4.80 5.86
N PHE A 316 -3.45 5.02 6.56
CA PHE A 316 -3.45 5.46 7.96
C PHE A 316 -3.91 4.35 8.90
N ARG A 317 -3.22 4.20 10.03
CA ARG A 317 -3.50 3.21 11.07
C ARG A 317 -3.75 3.91 12.41
N GLY A 318 -4.91 3.65 13.00
CA GLY A 318 -5.23 4.08 14.36
C GLY A 318 -4.57 3.21 15.42
N ALA A 319 -4.71 3.61 16.69
CA ALA A 319 -4.17 2.88 17.84
C ALA A 319 -4.69 1.44 17.96
N ASP A 320 -5.82 1.12 17.34
CA ASP A 320 -6.38 -0.23 17.31
C ASP A 320 -5.50 -1.25 16.56
N LYS A 321 -4.48 -0.78 15.83
CA LYS A 321 -3.50 -1.61 15.12
C LYS A 321 -2.15 -1.74 15.84
N PHE A 322 -1.96 -1.05 16.97
CA PHE A 322 -0.71 -1.06 17.72
C PHE A 322 -0.91 -1.72 19.10
N ASP A 323 0.18 -2.27 19.65
CA ASP A 323 0.14 -2.77 21.03
C ASP A 323 -0.08 -1.67 22.05
N GLU A 324 0.51 -0.51 21.77
CA GLU A 324 0.43 0.66 22.61
C GLU A 324 -0.76 1.55 22.17
N PRO A 325 -1.71 1.83 23.08
CA PRO A 325 -2.99 2.44 22.74
C PRO A 325 -2.90 3.93 22.38
N ASP A 326 -1.72 4.54 22.54
CA ASP A 326 -1.41 5.95 22.29
C ASP A 326 -0.58 6.16 21.01
N LEU A 327 -0.48 5.15 20.15
CA LEU A 327 0.22 5.24 18.87
C LEU A 327 -0.73 5.35 17.69
N MET A 328 -0.21 5.91 16.59
CA MET A 328 -0.81 5.90 15.26
C MET A 328 0.29 5.73 14.22
N GLY A 329 -0.08 5.30 13.01
CA GLY A 329 0.91 5.04 11.96
C GLY A 329 0.45 5.41 10.56
N MET A 330 1.44 5.65 9.71
CA MET A 330 1.32 5.80 8.27
C MET A 330 2.03 4.63 7.61
N GLU A 331 1.33 3.91 6.74
CA GLU A 331 1.84 2.76 5.99
C GLU A 331 2.12 3.22 4.56
N PHE A 332 3.39 3.42 4.20
CA PHE A 332 3.80 3.75 2.85
C PHE A 332 3.76 2.50 1.97
N ARG A 333 2.87 2.50 1.00
CA ARG A 333 2.61 1.38 0.08
C ARG A 333 2.94 1.70 -1.36
N SER A 334 3.66 2.80 -1.62
CA SER A 334 4.07 3.22 -2.97
C SER A 334 5.49 2.79 -3.33
N ILE A 335 6.18 2.10 -2.41
CA ILE A 335 7.61 1.77 -2.55
C ILE A 335 7.77 0.48 -3.37
N SER A 336 7.74 0.65 -4.70
CA SER A 336 7.91 -0.46 -5.65
C SER A 336 9.35 -0.98 -5.70
N ALA A 337 9.57 -2.19 -6.23
CA ALA A 337 10.89 -2.75 -6.47
C ALA A 337 11.87 -1.80 -7.21
N LEU A 338 11.34 -0.95 -8.11
CA LEU A 338 12.11 -0.02 -8.93
C LEU A 338 12.28 1.38 -8.31
N ALA A 339 11.78 1.59 -7.10
CA ALA A 339 11.85 2.87 -6.42
C ALA A 339 13.30 3.35 -6.20
N ASP A 340 13.59 4.63 -6.46
CA ASP A 340 14.84 5.27 -6.00
C ASP A 340 14.79 5.43 -4.49
N LEU A 341 15.59 4.62 -3.81
CA LEU A 341 15.64 4.57 -2.36
C LEU A 341 16.13 5.86 -1.75
N LYS A 342 17.04 6.60 -2.40
CA LYS A 342 17.52 7.87 -1.83
C LYS A 342 16.43 8.92 -1.78
N VAL A 343 15.47 8.87 -2.70
CA VAL A 343 14.33 9.80 -2.68
C VAL A 343 13.32 9.38 -1.62
N TYR A 344 12.96 8.09 -1.58
CA TYR A 344 12.01 7.58 -0.58
C TYR A 344 12.55 7.61 0.86
N GLU A 345 13.84 7.34 1.07
CA GLU A 345 14.51 7.44 2.37
C GLU A 345 14.34 8.85 2.95
N ARG A 346 14.65 9.87 2.15
CA ARG A 346 14.48 11.28 2.55
C ARG A 346 13.03 11.63 2.85
N LEU A 347 12.07 11.15 2.05
CA LEU A 347 10.65 11.37 2.32
C LEU A 347 10.24 10.72 3.64
N LEU A 348 10.54 9.43 3.82
CA LEU A 348 10.21 8.65 5.02
C LEU A 348 10.77 9.31 6.29
N ASP A 349 12.04 9.71 6.26
CA ASP A 349 12.71 10.33 7.41
C ASP A 349 12.18 11.73 7.70
N THR A 350 11.85 12.51 6.66
CA THR A 350 11.20 13.81 6.82
C THR A 350 9.85 13.67 7.50
N VAL A 351 9.03 12.72 7.03
CA VAL A 351 7.69 12.45 7.61
C VAL A 351 7.82 11.94 9.03
N GLN A 352 8.71 10.98 9.29
CA GLN A 352 8.95 10.45 10.63
C GLN A 352 9.36 11.58 11.58
N LYS A 353 10.34 12.41 11.21
CA LYS A 353 10.80 13.53 12.02
C LYS A 353 9.68 14.55 12.28
N ALA A 354 8.98 14.98 11.24
CA ALA A 354 7.87 15.95 11.33
C ALA A 354 6.79 15.45 12.29
N TRP A 355 6.43 14.18 12.17
CA TRP A 355 5.32 13.61 12.92
C TRP A 355 5.70 13.32 14.38
N LEU A 356 6.89 12.79 14.65
CA LEU A 356 7.40 12.63 16.01
C LEU A 356 7.53 13.96 16.76
N GLN A 357 8.03 15.00 16.07
CA GLN A 357 8.16 16.34 16.64
C GLN A 357 6.84 17.11 16.67
N GLN A 358 5.78 16.56 16.05
CA GLN A 358 4.48 17.20 15.89
C GLN A 358 4.57 18.58 15.21
N LYS A 359 5.56 18.73 14.33
CA LYS A 359 5.83 19.90 13.49
C LYS A 359 5.51 19.51 12.04
N MET A 360 4.26 19.65 11.67
CA MET A 360 3.72 19.12 10.40
C MET A 360 3.93 20.08 9.21
N GLY A 361 4.94 20.95 9.30
CA GLY A 361 5.34 21.98 8.33
C GLY A 361 4.38 23.17 8.14
N ILE A 362 3.05 22.95 8.12
CA ILE A 362 2.07 24.05 8.16
C ILE A 362 1.78 24.40 9.64
N SER A 363 1.95 25.68 9.99
CA SER A 363 1.70 26.17 11.35
C SER A 363 0.24 25.99 11.78
N GLN A 364 0.01 25.90 13.09
CA GLN A 364 -1.35 25.78 13.63
C GLN A 364 -2.19 27.02 13.31
N GLU A 365 -1.55 28.19 13.36
CA GLU A 365 -2.14 29.48 13.04
C GLU A 365 -2.61 29.49 11.57
N LYS A 366 -1.78 29.01 10.63
CA LYS A 366 -2.16 28.95 9.22
C LYS A 366 -3.33 27.98 8.98
N ILE A 367 -3.33 26.80 9.63
CA ILE A 367 -4.48 25.88 9.57
C ILE A 367 -5.74 26.50 10.16
N LYS A 368 -5.61 27.24 11.28
CA LYS A 368 -6.73 27.92 11.92
C LYS A 368 -7.32 28.99 10.99
N THR A 369 -6.48 29.90 10.47
CA THR A 369 -6.89 30.94 9.52
C THR A 369 -7.56 30.33 8.30
N TRP A 370 -6.95 29.31 7.69
CA TRP A 370 -7.53 28.57 6.57
C TRP A 370 -8.93 28.02 6.88
N LEU A 371 -9.07 27.37 8.04
CA LEU A 371 -10.33 26.76 8.46
C LEU A 371 -11.42 27.81 8.75
N GLU A 372 -11.07 28.92 9.40
CA GLU A 372 -11.99 30.00 9.76
C GLU A 372 -12.42 30.81 8.52
N GLU A 373 -11.47 31.28 7.72
CA GLU A 373 -11.73 32.19 6.60
C GLU A 373 -12.36 31.48 5.39
N LYS A 374 -11.90 30.26 5.05
CA LYS A 374 -12.38 29.55 3.85
C LYS A 374 -13.55 28.62 4.14
N TYR A 375 -13.70 28.17 5.38
CA TYR A 375 -14.66 27.13 5.74
C TYR A 375 -15.50 27.43 6.98
N GLN A 376 -15.39 28.61 7.58
CA GLN A 376 -16.20 29.04 8.74
C GLN A 376 -16.12 28.04 9.90
N GLY A 377 -14.96 27.42 10.11
CA GLY A 377 -14.77 26.40 11.16
C GLY A 377 -15.16 24.98 10.75
N ASN A 378 -15.74 24.75 9.56
CA ASN A 378 -16.22 23.44 9.13
C ASN A 378 -15.09 22.56 8.57
N TYR A 379 -14.42 21.82 9.46
CA TYR A 379 -13.27 20.99 9.08
C TYR A 379 -13.64 19.82 8.16
N GLN A 380 -14.84 19.25 8.31
CA GLN A 380 -15.28 18.14 7.45
C GLN A 380 -15.43 18.60 6.01
N LYS A 381 -15.99 19.79 5.79
CA LYS A 381 -16.06 20.42 4.48
C LYS A 381 -14.66 20.78 3.97
N ALA A 382 -13.81 21.35 4.83
CA ALA A 382 -12.43 21.72 4.49
C ALA A 382 -11.63 20.52 3.96
N LEU A 383 -11.65 19.38 4.66
CA LEU A 383 -10.96 18.16 4.25
C LEU A 383 -11.56 17.53 2.99
N LYS A 384 -12.89 17.59 2.80
CA LYS A 384 -13.55 17.03 1.61
C LYS A 384 -13.26 17.83 0.35
N ASP A 385 -13.32 19.15 0.44
CA ASP A 385 -13.15 20.05 -0.69
C ASP A 385 -11.69 20.16 -1.13
N ASN A 386 -10.76 19.98 -0.19
CA ASN A 386 -9.32 20.12 -0.42
C ASN A 386 -8.62 18.85 -0.93
N TRP A 387 -9.39 17.85 -1.39
CA TRP A 387 -8.85 16.67 -2.03
C TRP A 387 -9.37 16.57 -3.46
N TYR A 388 -8.48 16.37 -4.44
CA TYR A 388 -8.85 16.39 -5.85
C TYR A 388 -9.50 15.08 -6.32
N GLN A 389 -9.36 13.98 -5.59
CA GLN A 389 -9.98 12.68 -5.94
C GLN A 389 -11.48 12.62 -5.58
N ASN A 390 -12.21 13.69 -5.85
CA ASN A 390 -13.67 13.69 -5.85
C ASN A 390 -14.21 13.06 -7.16
N THR A 391 -15.53 12.94 -7.29
CA THR A 391 -16.12 12.49 -8.55
C THR A 391 -15.86 13.51 -9.66
N TRP A 392 -15.72 13.06 -10.91
CA TRP A 392 -15.51 13.98 -12.05
C TRP A 392 -16.54 15.13 -12.12
N PRO A 393 -17.86 14.90 -11.93
CA PRO A 393 -18.83 15.98 -11.88
C PRO A 393 -18.54 17.02 -10.79
N GLU A 394 -18.14 16.57 -9.59
CA GLU A 394 -17.81 17.47 -8.48
C GLU A 394 -16.54 18.28 -8.78
N VAL A 395 -15.47 17.62 -9.21
CA VAL A 395 -14.19 18.28 -9.55
C VAL A 395 -14.41 19.34 -10.63
N VAL A 396 -15.08 19.00 -11.72
CA VAL A 396 -15.36 19.93 -12.83
C VAL A 396 -16.26 21.08 -12.38
N SER A 397 -17.30 20.81 -11.58
CA SER A 397 -18.21 21.88 -11.13
C SER A 397 -17.54 22.94 -10.25
N LYS A 398 -16.53 22.50 -9.47
CA LYS A 398 -15.75 23.34 -8.56
C LYS A 398 -14.51 23.96 -9.20
N ALA A 399 -14.14 23.55 -10.41
CA ALA A 399 -12.97 24.06 -11.12
C ALA A 399 -13.10 25.59 -11.37
N PRO A 400 -11.96 26.33 -11.39
CA PRO A 400 -11.91 27.72 -11.84
C PRO A 400 -12.70 27.97 -13.13
N SER A 401 -13.36 29.12 -13.26
CA SER A 401 -14.22 29.47 -14.40
C SER A 401 -13.55 29.27 -15.76
N GLU A 402 -12.28 29.67 -15.85
CA GLU A 402 -11.47 29.61 -17.06
C GLU A 402 -11.17 28.17 -17.45
N LEU A 403 -11.01 27.27 -16.48
CA LEU A 403 -10.88 25.84 -16.74
C LEU A 403 -12.23 25.24 -17.15
N ARG A 404 -13.35 25.66 -16.53
CA ARG A 404 -14.69 25.20 -16.91
C ARG A 404 -15.05 25.57 -18.36
N SER A 405 -14.66 26.76 -18.84
CA SER A 405 -14.81 27.10 -20.26
C SER A 405 -13.98 26.20 -21.17
N GLU A 406 -12.83 25.72 -20.70
CA GLU A 406 -12.02 24.77 -21.44
C GLU A 406 -12.61 23.34 -21.39
N VAL A 407 -13.31 22.96 -20.31
CA VAL A 407 -13.94 21.63 -20.13
C VAL A 407 -15.13 21.40 -21.05
N GLY A 408 -15.82 22.45 -21.52
CA GLY A 408 -16.96 22.31 -22.45
C GLY A 408 -16.66 21.48 -23.71
N PHE A 409 -15.38 21.32 -24.07
CA PHE A 409 -14.92 20.51 -25.21
C PHE A 409 -14.54 19.06 -24.83
N LEU A 410 -14.14 18.82 -23.58
CA LEU A 410 -13.90 17.50 -23.01
C LEU A 410 -15.26 16.90 -22.62
N ASN A 411 -16.07 16.54 -23.62
CA ASN A 411 -17.40 15.97 -23.40
C ASN A 411 -17.29 14.86 -22.34
N ARG A 412 -18.18 14.82 -21.33
CA ARG A 412 -18.11 13.83 -20.22
C ARG A 412 -17.99 12.40 -20.75
N GLN A 413 -18.65 12.12 -21.87
CA GLN A 413 -18.54 10.86 -22.60
C GLN A 413 -17.14 10.57 -23.16
N LYS A 414 -16.34 11.58 -23.55
CA LYS A 414 -14.97 11.41 -24.05
C LYS A 414 -13.95 11.16 -22.92
N LEU A 415 -14.10 11.81 -21.77
CA LEU A 415 -13.31 11.50 -20.56
C LEU A 415 -13.70 10.14 -19.96
N SER A 416 -14.93 9.67 -20.19
CA SER A 416 -15.33 8.31 -19.79
C SER A 416 -15.11 7.23 -20.86
N ALA A 417 -14.95 7.60 -22.15
CA ALA A 417 -14.78 6.67 -23.27
C ALA A 417 -13.32 6.54 -23.76
N ARG A 418 -12.47 7.54 -23.49
CA ARG A 418 -11.07 7.23 -23.20
C ARG A 418 -11.10 6.51 -21.86
N ASN A 419 -10.28 5.50 -21.63
CA ASN A 419 -10.14 4.88 -20.31
C ASN A 419 -9.62 5.87 -19.22
N ASP A 420 -9.85 7.18 -19.32
CA ASP A 420 -9.39 8.22 -18.38
C ASP A 420 -10.10 8.14 -17.01
N SER A 421 -11.03 7.20 -16.81
CA SER A 421 -11.44 6.79 -15.46
C SER A 421 -10.29 6.11 -14.69
N GLU A 422 -9.27 5.60 -15.38
CA GLU A 422 -8.03 5.03 -14.83
C GLU A 422 -6.99 6.13 -14.52
N ASN A 423 -7.01 7.26 -15.22
CA ASN A 423 -6.01 8.35 -15.09
C ASN A 423 -6.46 9.38 -14.05
N THR A 424 -6.54 8.95 -12.80
CA THR A 424 -7.13 9.76 -11.72
C THR A 424 -6.36 11.05 -11.40
N GLU A 425 -5.07 11.12 -11.74
CA GLU A 425 -4.20 12.28 -11.63
C GLU A 425 -4.66 13.46 -12.48
N LEU A 426 -5.36 13.24 -13.60
CA LEU A 426 -5.89 14.31 -14.45
C LEU A 426 -6.87 15.22 -13.69
N LYS A 427 -7.48 14.73 -12.61
CA LYS A 427 -8.34 15.56 -11.74
C LYS A 427 -7.58 16.69 -11.07
N MET A 428 -6.26 16.59 -10.88
CA MET A 428 -5.41 17.68 -10.36
C MET A 428 -5.46 18.93 -11.26
N LEU A 429 -5.62 18.74 -12.57
CA LEU A 429 -5.73 19.83 -13.55
C LEU A 429 -7.00 20.67 -13.37
N PHE A 430 -8.03 20.09 -12.74
CA PHE A 430 -9.33 20.73 -12.52
C PHE A 430 -9.58 21.05 -11.04
N HIS A 431 -8.65 20.69 -10.15
CA HIS A 431 -8.77 20.99 -8.74
C HIS A 431 -8.56 22.48 -8.45
N ASP A 432 -9.34 23.02 -7.52
CA ASP A 432 -9.22 24.41 -7.09
C ASP A 432 -8.17 24.54 -5.97
N TRP A 433 -6.91 24.61 -6.38
CA TRP A 433 -5.77 24.74 -5.47
C TRP A 433 -5.77 26.05 -4.66
N SER A 434 -6.57 27.07 -5.03
CA SER A 434 -6.70 28.31 -4.24
C SER A 434 -7.33 28.08 -2.87
N LYS A 435 -7.96 26.92 -2.66
CA LYS A 435 -8.53 26.50 -1.39
C LYS A 435 -7.60 25.62 -0.55
N ASP A 436 -6.43 25.27 -1.07
CA ASP A 436 -5.47 24.44 -0.37
C ASP A 436 -4.69 25.26 0.69
N PRO A 437 -4.51 24.76 1.93
CA PRO A 437 -3.77 25.46 2.98
C PRO A 437 -2.32 25.78 2.60
N LEU A 438 -1.73 25.11 1.61
CA LEU A 438 -0.42 25.49 1.05
C LEU A 438 -0.48 26.82 0.30
N PHE A 439 -1.54 27.04 -0.48
CA PHE A 439 -1.57 28.09 -1.51
C PHE A 439 -2.59 29.21 -1.24
N PHE A 440 -3.54 29.05 -0.32
CA PHE A 440 -4.71 29.95 -0.21
C PHE A 440 -4.41 31.43 0.08
N GLU A 441 -3.24 31.74 0.63
CA GLU A 441 -2.76 33.11 0.90
C GLU A 441 -1.80 33.64 -0.18
N ASP A 442 -1.26 32.76 -1.03
CA ASP A 442 -0.26 33.12 -2.05
C ASP A 442 -0.93 33.32 -3.41
N LEU A 443 -1.37 34.54 -3.67
CA LEU A 443 -2.03 34.91 -4.93
C LEU A 443 -1.12 34.72 -6.16
N ASN A 444 0.20 34.89 -5.99
CA ASN A 444 1.14 34.71 -7.09
C ASN A 444 1.26 33.22 -7.46
N GLN A 445 1.41 32.35 -6.46
CA GLN A 445 1.46 30.91 -6.68
C GLN A 445 0.13 30.38 -7.23
N GLN A 446 -1.01 30.88 -6.76
CA GLN A 446 -2.32 30.55 -7.32
C GLN A 446 -2.41 30.88 -8.81
N GLU A 447 -1.89 32.03 -9.23
CA GLU A 447 -1.87 32.42 -10.64
C GLU A 447 -0.92 31.55 -11.48
N ILE A 448 0.23 31.16 -10.94
CA ILE A 448 1.17 30.22 -11.58
C ILE A 448 0.48 28.86 -11.80
N ILE A 449 -0.13 28.31 -10.74
CA ILE A 449 -0.89 27.04 -10.81
C ILE A 449 -1.98 27.14 -11.88
N ARG A 450 -2.78 28.21 -11.86
CA ARG A 450 -3.89 28.40 -12.81
C ARG A 450 -3.41 28.44 -14.26
N LYS A 451 -2.31 29.17 -14.54
CA LYS A 451 -1.70 29.20 -15.89
C LYS A 451 -1.24 27.82 -16.34
N ALA A 452 -0.57 27.08 -15.46
CA ALA A 452 -0.12 25.71 -15.73
C ALA A 452 -1.30 24.77 -15.99
N GLN A 453 -2.39 24.86 -15.21
CA GLN A 453 -3.62 24.08 -15.43
C GLN A 453 -4.21 24.37 -16.82
N VAL A 454 -4.36 25.64 -17.20
CA VAL A 454 -4.91 26.01 -18.52
C VAL A 454 -4.03 25.50 -19.66
N LYS A 455 -2.71 25.61 -19.53
CA LYS A 455 -1.76 25.07 -20.51
C LYS A 455 -1.93 23.55 -20.66
N ALA A 456 -1.89 22.81 -19.55
CA ALA A 456 -2.02 21.35 -19.55
C ALA A 456 -3.36 20.88 -20.14
N VAL A 457 -4.47 21.53 -19.80
CA VAL A 457 -5.79 21.21 -20.37
C VAL A 457 -5.82 21.49 -21.88
N LYS A 458 -5.16 22.54 -22.37
CA LYS A 458 -5.04 22.81 -23.80
C LYS A 458 -4.21 21.76 -24.52
N GLU A 459 -3.11 21.28 -23.93
CA GLU A 459 -2.33 20.18 -24.50
C GLU A 459 -3.12 18.87 -24.53
N LEU A 460 -3.86 18.55 -23.45
CA LEU A 460 -4.71 17.35 -23.38
C LEU A 460 -5.77 17.29 -24.51
N LYS A 461 -6.23 18.46 -25.00
CA LYS A 461 -7.18 18.57 -26.12
C LYS A 461 -6.58 18.22 -27.47
N LYS A 462 -5.27 18.42 -27.67
CA LYS A 462 -4.61 18.22 -28.96
C LYS A 462 -4.51 16.75 -29.38
N LYS A 463 -4.98 15.81 -28.55
CA LYS A 463 -5.05 14.34 -28.76
C LYS A 463 -3.71 13.60 -28.95
N ASP A 464 -2.62 14.31 -29.22
CA ASP A 464 -1.30 13.72 -29.46
C ASP A 464 -0.37 13.79 -28.23
N GLY A 465 -0.80 14.43 -27.15
CA GLY A 465 -0.01 14.56 -25.92
C GLY A 465 -0.08 13.31 -25.06
N ASP A 466 1.09 12.78 -24.71
CA ASP A 466 1.27 11.75 -23.68
C ASP A 466 0.84 12.30 -22.30
N ILE A 467 -0.07 11.60 -21.61
CA ILE A 467 -0.63 12.03 -20.32
C ILE A 467 0.48 12.20 -19.27
N GLN A 468 1.43 11.27 -19.25
CA GLN A 468 2.55 11.32 -18.33
C GLN A 468 3.40 12.59 -18.53
N THR A 469 3.71 12.93 -19.78
CA THR A 469 4.41 14.18 -20.13
C THR A 469 3.60 15.41 -19.71
N ILE A 470 2.30 15.47 -20.04
CA ILE A 470 1.42 16.59 -19.67
C ILE A 470 1.39 16.80 -18.14
N MET A 471 1.26 15.70 -17.38
CA MET A 471 1.21 15.77 -15.92
C MET A 471 2.55 16.16 -15.32
N THR A 472 3.66 15.66 -15.87
CA THR A 472 5.03 16.03 -15.43
C THR A 472 5.28 17.52 -15.66
N ASP A 473 4.95 18.03 -16.83
CA ASP A 473 5.08 19.45 -17.17
C ASP A 473 4.19 20.31 -16.28
N PHE A 474 2.92 19.90 -16.07
CA PHE A 474 2.00 20.60 -15.17
C PHE A 474 2.56 20.67 -13.74
N LEU A 475 3.00 19.55 -13.17
CA LEU A 475 3.49 19.49 -11.78
C LEU A 475 4.79 20.29 -11.59
N THR A 476 5.62 20.35 -12.63
CA THR A 476 6.84 21.16 -12.65
C THR A 476 6.51 22.65 -12.75
N GLU A 477 5.72 23.06 -13.75
CA GLU A 477 5.40 24.46 -14.01
C GLU A 477 4.51 25.09 -12.94
N SER A 478 3.62 24.29 -12.34
CA SER A 478 2.72 24.74 -11.27
C SER A 478 3.43 24.88 -9.92
N GLY A 479 4.64 24.33 -9.76
CA GLY A 479 5.36 24.28 -8.48
C GLY A 479 4.70 23.42 -7.39
N ILE A 480 3.62 22.70 -7.68
CA ILE A 480 2.86 21.91 -6.68
C ILE A 480 3.73 20.79 -6.10
N TYR A 481 4.52 20.11 -6.94
CA TYR A 481 5.40 19.02 -6.50
C TYR A 481 6.42 19.51 -5.47
N GLU A 482 7.16 20.56 -5.81
CA GLU A 482 8.17 21.14 -4.95
C GLU A 482 7.57 21.72 -3.66
N ALA A 483 6.46 22.47 -3.77
CA ALA A 483 5.78 23.05 -2.61
C ALA A 483 5.25 21.97 -1.65
N THR A 484 4.69 20.89 -2.18
CA THR A 484 4.18 19.77 -1.38
C THR A 484 5.33 19.11 -0.62
N LEU A 485 6.43 18.76 -1.28
CA LEU A 485 7.60 18.13 -0.63
C LEU A 485 8.22 19.04 0.44
N LYS A 486 8.43 20.33 0.11
CA LYS A 486 8.98 21.31 1.06
C LYS A 486 8.09 21.48 2.29
N SER A 487 6.77 21.42 2.12
CA SER A 487 5.82 21.59 3.22
C SER A 487 5.83 20.47 4.25
N LEU A 488 6.44 19.32 3.96
CA LEU A 488 6.55 18.22 4.93
C LEU A 488 7.70 18.44 5.92
N ASN A 489 8.63 19.35 5.62
CA ASN A 489 9.79 19.61 6.47
C ASN A 489 9.41 20.49 7.68
N PRO A 490 9.71 20.07 8.91
CA PRO A 490 9.33 20.77 10.16
C PRO A 490 10.04 22.09 10.46
#